data_AF-A0A940DE67-F1
#
_entry.id   AF-A0A940DE67-F1
#
_cell.length_a   1.000
_cell.length_b   1.000
_cell.length_c   1.000
_cell.angle_alpha   90.00
_cell.angle_beta   90.00
_cell.angle_gamma   90.00
#
_symmetry.space_group_name_H-M   'P 1'
#
loop_
_entity.id
_entity.type
_entity.pdbx_description
1 polymer ?
#
loop_
_entity_poly.entity_id
_entity_poly.type
_entity_poly.pdbx_seq_one_letter_code
_entity_poly.pdbx_strand_id
1 'polypeptide(L)'
;MINKNPLAQYTTATEKHNLYTQSCATNTVAYKSDESRIPLRDVPEHNVEFIGGLWRVQDDFKYKITKIRDRQMILGQRIQHAEKTFFEYYQAALLAYNCYGPLAPRFDMVVAKYKTDRGTYWSYGHTIAEARAFMGIRLYDEYKDLIHSIACKKQLQKN
;
A
#
# COMPACT_ATOMS: atom_id res chain seq x y z
N MET A 1 0.02 -14.23 0.53
CA MET A 1 -1.00 -13.77 -0.44
C MET A 1 -0.27 -13.04 -1.54
N ILE A 2 -0.22 -13.61 -2.74
CA ILE A 2 0.13 -12.86 -3.95
C ILE A 2 -1.10 -12.01 -4.23
N ASN A 3 -0.98 -10.70 -4.09
CA ASN A 3 -2.07 -9.77 -4.41
C ASN A 3 -2.39 -9.93 -5.90
N LYS A 4 -3.65 -10.28 -6.23
CA LYS A 4 -4.14 -10.24 -7.61
C LYS A 4 -3.78 -8.89 -8.22
N ASN A 5 -3.16 -8.91 -9.40
CA ASN A 5 -2.88 -7.68 -10.13
C ASN A 5 -4.22 -7.01 -10.47
N PRO A 6 -4.44 -5.74 -10.11
CA PRO A 6 -5.71 -5.05 -10.38
C PRO A 6 -6.04 -4.91 -11.87
N LEU A 7 -5.05 -5.12 -12.76
CA LEU A 7 -5.22 -5.10 -14.20
C LEU A 7 -5.68 -6.44 -14.79
N ALA A 8 -5.77 -7.49 -13.97
CA ALA A 8 -6.19 -8.82 -14.41
C ALA A 8 -7.66 -8.83 -14.85
N GLN A 9 -7.93 -9.45 -15.99
CA GLN A 9 -9.25 -9.39 -16.65
C GLN A 9 -10.26 -10.40 -16.09
N TYR A 10 -9.82 -11.40 -15.33
CA TYR A 10 -10.72 -12.35 -14.68
C TYR A 10 -11.25 -11.79 -13.35
N THR A 11 -12.44 -12.20 -12.93
CA THR A 11 -13.05 -11.78 -11.66
C THR A 11 -12.76 -12.78 -10.55
N THR A 12 -12.81 -14.08 -10.83
CA THR A 12 -12.71 -15.15 -9.83
C THR A 12 -11.51 -16.07 -10.07
N ALA A 13 -11.09 -16.80 -9.03
CA ALA A 13 -10.03 -17.81 -9.16
C ALA A 13 -10.43 -18.95 -10.11
N THR A 14 -11.70 -19.36 -10.10
CA THR A 14 -12.22 -20.39 -11.02
C THR A 14 -12.15 -19.94 -12.47
N GLU A 15 -12.47 -18.68 -12.75
CA GLU A 15 -12.36 -18.10 -14.09
C GLU A 15 -10.91 -18.07 -14.59
N LYS A 16 -9.98 -17.66 -13.72
CA LYS A 16 -8.54 -17.73 -14.01
C LYS A 16 -8.11 -19.15 -14.37
N HIS A 17 -8.50 -20.12 -13.56
CA HIS A 17 -8.11 -21.51 -13.70
C HIS A 17 -8.60 -22.12 -15.02
N ASN A 18 -9.86 -21.87 -15.38
CA ASN A 18 -10.44 -22.35 -16.64
C ASN A 18 -9.71 -21.73 -17.84
N LEU A 19 -9.48 -20.41 -17.81
CA LEU A 19 -8.77 -19.71 -18.88
C LEU A 19 -7.32 -20.19 -19.01
N TYR A 20 -6.64 -20.41 -17.89
CA TYR A 20 -5.27 -20.92 -17.83
C TYR A 20 -5.18 -22.31 -18.45
N THR A 21 -6.08 -23.21 -18.07
CA THR A 21 -6.12 -24.59 -18.57
C THR A 21 -6.40 -24.63 -20.07
N GLN A 22 -7.38 -23.85 -20.55
CA GLN A 22 -7.68 -23.73 -21.98
C GLN A 22 -6.48 -23.19 -22.77
N SER A 23 -5.82 -22.15 -22.24
CA SER A 23 -4.65 -21.53 -22.87
C SER A 23 -3.44 -22.46 -22.91
N CYS A 24 -3.27 -23.31 -21.89
CA CYS A 24 -2.24 -24.35 -21.88
C CYS A 24 -2.48 -25.41 -22.96
N ALA A 25 -3.74 -25.83 -23.15
CA ALA A 25 -4.10 -26.81 -24.17
C ALA A 25 -3.83 -26.32 -25.60
N THR A 26 -3.87 -25.01 -25.83
CA THR A 26 -3.57 -24.39 -27.14
C THR A 26 -2.10 -23.99 -27.32
N ASN A 27 -1.20 -24.41 -26.42
CA ASN A 27 0.24 -24.05 -26.43
C ASN A 27 0.48 -22.52 -26.41
N THR A 28 -0.33 -21.78 -25.66
CA THR A 28 -0.15 -20.34 -25.47
C THR A 28 1.17 -20.05 -24.71
N VAL A 29 1.74 -18.87 -24.92
CA VAL A 29 2.95 -18.40 -24.22
C VAL A 29 2.62 -17.38 -23.13
N ALA A 30 3.43 -17.34 -22.08
CA ALA A 30 3.49 -16.27 -21.10
C ALA A 30 4.65 -15.31 -21.41
N TYR A 31 4.42 -14.02 -21.18
CA TYR A 31 5.37 -12.95 -21.41
C TYR A 31 5.98 -12.50 -20.08
N LYS A 32 7.29 -12.35 -20.05
CA LYS A 32 8.03 -11.79 -18.92
C LYS A 32 8.27 -10.29 -19.10
N SER A 33 8.68 -9.63 -18.01
CA SER A 33 9.01 -8.20 -17.97
C SER A 33 10.21 -7.82 -18.84
N ASP A 34 11.12 -8.76 -19.09
CA ASP A 34 12.27 -8.63 -20.01
C ASP A 34 11.93 -8.89 -21.49
N GLU A 35 10.64 -8.92 -21.83
CA GLU A 35 10.08 -9.21 -23.17
C GLU A 35 10.27 -10.65 -23.67
N SER A 36 10.95 -11.51 -22.91
CA SER A 36 11.09 -12.92 -23.25
C SER A 36 9.74 -13.67 -23.10
N ARG A 37 9.67 -14.83 -23.77
CA ARG A 37 8.46 -15.65 -23.84
C ARG A 37 8.77 -17.07 -23.40
N ILE A 38 7.87 -17.67 -22.64
CA ILE A 38 7.96 -19.07 -22.22
C ILE A 38 6.60 -19.75 -22.41
N PRO A 39 6.56 -21.06 -22.69
CA PRO A 39 5.29 -21.78 -22.76
C PRO A 39 4.51 -21.61 -21.45
N LEU A 40 3.23 -21.25 -21.55
CA LEU A 40 2.40 -20.98 -20.37
C LEU A 40 2.35 -22.18 -19.42
N ARG A 41 2.27 -23.39 -20.00
CA ARG A 41 2.21 -24.66 -19.28
C ARG A 41 3.42 -24.92 -18.37
N ASP A 42 4.54 -24.23 -18.63
CA ASP A 42 5.78 -24.36 -17.85
C ASP A 42 5.82 -23.38 -16.66
N VAL A 43 4.79 -22.54 -16.49
CA VAL A 43 4.71 -21.53 -15.42
C VAL A 43 3.57 -21.88 -14.46
N PRO A 44 3.80 -21.91 -13.14
CA PRO A 44 2.71 -22.11 -12.18
C PRO A 44 1.61 -21.05 -12.34
N GLU A 45 0.34 -21.47 -12.31
CA GLU A 45 -0.82 -20.57 -12.50
C GLU A 45 -0.80 -19.35 -11.57
N HIS A 46 -0.34 -19.52 -10.33
CA HIS A 46 -0.27 -18.43 -9.35
C HIS A 46 0.81 -17.38 -9.65
N ASN A 47 1.74 -17.67 -10.58
CA ASN A 47 2.81 -16.77 -11.01
C ASN A 47 2.48 -16.02 -12.31
N VAL A 48 1.26 -16.20 -12.85
CA VAL A 48 0.82 -15.53 -14.08
C VAL A 48 -0.50 -14.81 -13.89
N GLU A 49 -0.71 -13.75 -14.65
CA GLU A 49 -1.96 -12.99 -14.70
C GLU A 49 -2.38 -12.79 -16.16
N PHE A 50 -3.69 -12.87 -16.44
CA PHE A 50 -4.22 -12.60 -17.77
C PHE A 50 -4.60 -11.12 -17.90
N ILE A 51 -3.78 -10.35 -18.61
CA ILE A 51 -3.85 -8.89 -18.67
C ILE A 51 -3.73 -8.44 -20.12
N GLY A 52 -4.72 -7.67 -20.60
CA GLY A 52 -4.73 -7.14 -21.96
C GLY A 52 -4.71 -8.23 -23.04
N GLY A 53 -5.38 -9.36 -22.81
CA GLY A 53 -5.41 -10.49 -23.75
C GLY A 53 -4.17 -11.38 -23.75
N LEU A 54 -3.22 -11.17 -22.83
CA LEU A 54 -1.95 -11.90 -22.78
C LEU A 54 -1.68 -12.44 -21.38
N TRP A 55 -1.04 -13.61 -21.30
CA TRP A 55 -0.53 -14.13 -20.03
C TRP A 55 0.79 -13.45 -19.67
N ARG A 56 0.84 -12.82 -18.50
CA ARG A 56 1.99 -12.07 -17.99
C ARG A 56 2.53 -12.74 -16.75
N VAL A 57 3.79 -13.13 -16.77
CA VAL A 57 4.50 -13.61 -15.57
C VAL A 57 4.62 -12.46 -14.59
N GLN A 58 4.24 -12.68 -13.34
CA GLN A 58 4.33 -11.65 -12.30
C GLN A 58 5.73 -11.68 -11.67
N ASP A 59 6.36 -10.51 -11.60
CA ASP A 59 7.65 -10.31 -10.96
C ASP A 59 7.53 -10.41 -9.44
N ASP A 60 8.55 -10.99 -8.81
CA ASP A 60 8.62 -11.10 -7.36
C ASP A 60 8.69 -9.71 -6.70
N PHE A 61 7.87 -9.50 -5.67
CA PHE A 61 7.81 -8.24 -4.95
C PHE A 61 8.22 -8.40 -3.48
N LYS A 62 9.43 -7.93 -3.15
CA LYS A 62 10.05 -8.11 -1.83
C LYS A 62 9.58 -7.16 -0.73
N TYR A 63 8.81 -6.13 -1.06
CA TYR A 63 8.44 -5.08 -0.10
C TYR A 63 7.14 -5.42 0.63
N LYS A 64 7.10 -5.08 1.93
CA LYS A 64 5.89 -5.22 2.74
C LYS A 64 4.90 -4.10 2.40
N ILE A 65 3.71 -4.50 1.98
CA ILE A 65 2.59 -3.61 1.70
C ILE A 65 1.76 -3.45 2.98
N THR A 66 1.46 -2.20 3.34
CA THR A 66 0.62 -1.84 4.49
C THR A 66 -0.49 -0.91 4.04
N LYS A 67 -1.72 -1.16 4.49
CA LYS A 67 -2.81 -0.20 4.30
C LYS A 67 -2.69 0.92 5.33
N ILE A 68 -2.50 2.15 4.86
CA ILE A 68 -2.44 3.35 5.69
C ILE A 68 -3.60 4.24 5.29
N ARG A 69 -4.60 4.35 6.18
CA ARG A 69 -5.92 4.91 5.88
C ARG A 69 -6.54 4.15 4.69
N ASP A 70 -6.82 4.82 3.58
CA ASP A 70 -7.46 4.23 2.40
C ASP A 70 -6.48 3.88 1.27
N ARG A 71 -5.17 3.99 1.52
CA ARG A 71 -4.13 3.75 0.52
C ARG A 71 -3.26 2.55 0.89
N GLN A 72 -2.92 1.74 -0.12
CA GLN A 72 -1.88 0.71 0.00
C GLN A 72 -0.52 1.38 -0.20
N MET A 73 0.35 1.25 0.78
CA MET A 73 1.66 1.90 0.78
C MET A 73 2.76 0.91 1.16
N ILE A 74 3.96 1.21 0.70
CA ILE A 74 5.18 0.50 1.07
C ILE A 74 5.93 1.39 2.05
N LEU A 75 6.23 0.85 3.23
CA LEU A 75 7.03 1.56 4.23
C LEU A 75 8.52 1.29 3.96
N GLY A 76 9.26 2.38 3.86
CA GLY A 76 10.72 2.39 3.76
C GLY A 76 11.38 2.59 5.11
N GLN A 77 12.54 3.26 5.09
CA GLN A 77 13.33 3.48 6.28
C GLN A 77 12.72 4.56 7.18
N ARG A 78 13.01 4.47 8.49
CA ARG A 78 12.66 5.51 9.46
C ARG A 78 13.48 6.78 9.17
N ILE A 79 12.83 7.94 9.19
CA ILE A 79 13.46 9.24 8.97
C ILE A 79 13.90 9.80 10.34
N GLN A 80 15.20 10.10 10.45
CA GLN A 80 15.75 10.79 11.61
C GLN A 80 15.38 12.28 11.55
N HIS A 81 14.97 12.84 12.68
CA HIS A 81 14.59 14.25 12.78
C HIS A 81 14.97 14.80 14.15
N ALA A 82 15.26 16.10 14.22
CA ALA A 82 15.76 16.75 15.42
C ALA A 82 14.67 17.32 16.35
N GLU A 83 13.44 17.45 15.86
CA GLU A 83 12.33 18.00 16.66
C GLU A 83 11.96 17.06 17.81
N LYS A 84 11.71 17.62 19.00
CA LYS A 84 11.14 16.86 20.13
C LYS A 84 9.66 16.60 19.86
N THR A 85 9.36 15.51 19.17
CA THR A 85 8.00 15.03 18.91
C THR A 85 7.86 13.57 19.29
N PHE A 86 6.63 13.17 19.63
CA PHE A 86 6.27 11.77 19.89
C PHE A 86 5.98 10.99 18.60
N PHE A 87 6.08 11.63 17.43
CA PHE A 87 5.81 11.02 16.14
C PHE A 87 7.02 10.29 15.58
N GLU A 88 6.80 9.10 15.02
CA GLU A 88 7.76 8.40 14.20
C GLU A 88 7.50 8.73 12.73
N TYR A 89 8.54 9.05 11.96
CA TYR A 89 8.42 9.31 10.52
C TYR A 89 9.11 8.23 9.71
N TYR A 90 8.53 7.88 8.57
CA TYR A 90 9.06 6.86 7.66
C TYR A 90 8.97 7.37 6.23
N GLN A 91 9.97 7.03 5.42
CA GLN A 91 9.82 7.09 3.97
C GLN A 91 8.72 6.12 3.55
N ALA A 92 7.93 6.50 2.55
CA ALA A 92 6.89 5.66 2.02
C ALA A 92 6.75 5.84 0.50
N ALA A 93 6.18 4.83 -0.14
CA ALA A 93 5.81 4.88 -1.55
C ALA A 93 4.35 4.42 -1.69
N LEU A 94 3.61 5.04 -2.61
CA LEU A 94 2.32 4.48 -3.03
C LEU A 94 2.54 3.19 -3.80
N LEU A 95 1.69 2.20 -3.55
CA LEU A 95 1.69 0.98 -4.32
C LEU A 95 1.12 1.26 -5.72
N ALA A 96 1.93 1.03 -6.74
CA ALA A 96 1.54 1.14 -8.15
C ALA A 96 1.79 -0.19 -8.86
N TYR A 97 1.08 -0.44 -9.96
CA TYR A 97 1.12 -1.69 -10.71
C TYR A 97 1.35 -1.45 -12.21
N ASN A 98 2.02 -2.40 -12.85
CA ASN A 98 2.02 -2.57 -14.30
C ASN A 98 1.53 -3.99 -14.65
N CYS A 99 1.67 -4.40 -15.91
CA CYS A 99 1.25 -5.73 -16.39
C CYS A 99 2.02 -6.91 -15.76
N TYR A 100 3.17 -6.65 -15.15
CA TYR A 100 4.06 -7.67 -14.56
C TYR A 100 4.04 -7.64 -13.03
N GLY A 101 3.22 -6.80 -12.41
CA GLY A 101 3.08 -6.75 -10.96
C GLY A 101 3.32 -5.37 -10.37
N PRO A 102 3.63 -5.28 -9.07
CA PRO A 102 3.92 -3.99 -8.43
C PRO A 102 5.19 -3.35 -8.98
N LEU A 103 5.13 -2.05 -9.25
CA LEU A 103 6.30 -1.28 -9.68
C LEU A 103 7.31 -1.12 -8.53
N ALA A 104 8.59 -0.99 -8.89
CA ALA A 104 9.63 -0.66 -7.94
C ALA A 104 9.25 0.65 -7.18
N PRO A 105 9.32 0.66 -5.84
CA PRO A 105 8.86 1.80 -5.07
C PRO A 105 9.74 3.03 -5.31
N ARG A 106 9.08 4.14 -5.59
CA ARG A 106 9.68 5.47 -5.49
C ARG A 106 9.26 6.07 -4.14
N PHE A 107 10.21 6.20 -3.22
CA PHE A 107 9.95 6.69 -1.86
C PHE A 107 9.80 8.22 -1.82
N ASP A 108 8.69 8.73 -2.35
CA ASP A 108 8.38 10.16 -2.46
C ASP A 108 7.27 10.64 -1.51
N MET A 109 6.94 9.82 -0.52
CA MET A 109 6.01 10.15 0.55
C MET A 109 6.66 9.98 1.92
N VAL A 110 6.08 10.67 2.90
CA VAL A 110 6.39 10.55 4.32
C VAL A 110 5.15 10.07 5.05
N VAL A 111 5.31 8.99 5.83
CA VAL A 111 4.30 8.52 6.77
C VAL A 111 4.68 9.01 8.16
N ALA A 112 3.72 9.60 8.87
CA ALA A 112 3.83 9.84 10.30
C ALA A 112 3.01 8.78 11.06
N LYS A 113 3.57 8.31 12.16
CA LYS A 113 2.98 7.31 13.04
C LYS A 113 3.02 7.82 14.47
N TYR A 114 1.90 7.65 15.16
CA TYR A 114 1.80 7.97 16.58
C TYR A 114 1.13 6.81 17.31
N LYS A 115 1.79 6.30 18.36
CA LYS A 115 1.27 5.21 19.18
C LYS A 115 0.86 5.74 20.54
N THR A 116 -0.36 5.43 20.95
CA THR A 116 -0.90 5.68 22.29
C THR A 116 -1.35 4.36 22.91
N ASP A 117 -1.77 4.40 24.17
CA ASP A 117 -2.37 3.24 24.84
C ASP A 117 -3.70 2.80 24.19
N ARG A 118 -4.37 3.71 23.47
CA ARG A 118 -5.65 3.45 22.80
C ARG A 118 -5.50 2.94 21.37
N GLY A 119 -4.34 3.12 20.74
CA GLY A 119 -4.15 2.68 19.36
C GLY A 119 -2.90 3.24 18.68
N THR A 120 -2.73 2.84 17.42
CA THR A 120 -1.70 3.41 16.54
C THR A 120 -2.37 4.19 15.43
N TYR A 121 -2.06 5.48 15.36
CA TYR A 121 -2.56 6.41 14.36
C TYR A 121 -1.50 6.60 13.28
N TRP A 122 -1.96 6.77 12.05
CA TRP A 122 -1.12 6.94 10.88
C TRP A 122 -1.65 8.05 9.99
N SER A 123 -0.75 8.84 9.44
CA SER A 123 -1.03 9.83 8.39
C SER A 123 0.12 9.83 7.38
N TYR A 124 -0.10 10.46 6.24
CA TYR A 124 0.93 10.58 5.20
C TYR A 124 0.85 11.94 4.52
N GLY A 125 1.97 12.40 3.98
CA GLY A 125 2.11 13.61 3.15
C GLY A 125 3.37 13.51 2.29
N HIS A 126 3.67 14.53 1.49
CA HIS A 126 4.92 14.59 0.71
C HIS A 126 6.11 15.05 1.55
N THR A 127 5.84 15.74 2.66
CA THR A 127 6.87 16.21 3.60
C THR A 127 6.55 15.79 5.04
N ILE A 128 7.56 15.84 5.92
CA ILE A 128 7.36 15.66 7.37
C ILE A 128 6.32 16.64 7.91
N ALA A 129 6.37 17.91 7.47
CA ALA A 129 5.45 18.95 7.92
C ALA A 129 4.00 18.63 7.55
N GLU A 130 3.75 18.19 6.32
CA GLU A 130 2.41 17.78 5.87
C GLU A 130 1.93 16.54 6.61
N ALA A 131 2.75 15.50 6.69
CA ALA A 131 2.39 14.27 7.40
C ALA A 131 2.06 14.57 8.86
N ARG A 132 2.83 15.45 9.51
CA ARG A 132 2.59 15.94 10.87
C ARG A 132 1.28 16.72 10.97
N ALA A 133 1.01 17.64 10.03
CA ALA A 133 -0.23 18.42 10.04
C ALA A 133 -1.47 17.51 9.93
N PHE A 134 -1.44 16.53 9.02
CA PHE A 134 -2.52 15.55 8.89
C PHE A 134 -2.65 14.63 10.11
N MET A 135 -1.55 14.30 10.79
CA MET A 135 -1.60 13.61 12.08
C MET A 135 -2.31 14.48 13.13
N GLY A 136 -1.96 15.77 13.21
CA GLY A 136 -2.58 16.72 14.12
C GLY A 136 -4.09 16.80 13.94
N ILE A 137 -4.57 16.89 12.69
CA ILE A 137 -6.01 16.85 12.38
C ILE A 137 -6.64 15.55 12.87
N ARG A 138 -6.01 14.40 12.60
CA ARG A 138 -6.54 13.10 13.03
C ARG A 138 -6.66 12.99 14.55
N LEU A 139 -5.66 13.47 15.28
CA LEU A 139 -5.67 13.43 16.75
C LEU A 139 -6.67 14.44 17.32
N TYR A 140 -6.85 15.60 16.68
CA TYR A 140 -7.91 16.52 17.05
C TYR A 140 -9.28 15.85 16.92
N ASP A 141 -9.58 15.22 15.79
CA ASP A 141 -10.87 14.53 15.60
C ASP A 141 -11.13 13.45 16.65
N GLU A 142 -10.08 12.72 17.03
CA GLU A 142 -10.14 11.65 18.03
C GLU A 142 -10.35 12.18 19.46
N TYR A 143 -9.72 13.30 19.80
CA TYR A 143 -9.67 13.83 21.17
C TYR A 143 -10.44 15.15 21.34
N LYS A 144 -11.22 15.60 20.36
CA LYS A 144 -11.87 16.92 20.37
C LYS A 144 -12.71 17.17 21.63
N ASP A 145 -13.48 16.18 22.08
CA ASP A 145 -14.37 16.34 23.24
C ASP A 145 -13.58 16.44 24.54
N LEU A 146 -12.47 15.70 24.64
CA LEU A 146 -11.54 15.79 25.76
C LEU A 146 -10.84 17.15 25.77
N ILE A 147 -10.37 17.61 24.62
CA ILE A 147 -9.74 18.93 24.46
C ILE A 147 -10.73 20.03 24.87
N HIS A 148 -11.97 19.97 24.38
CA HIS A 148 -13.00 20.97 24.65
C HIS A 148 -13.43 20.98 26.12
N SER A 149 -13.67 19.81 26.72
CA SER A 149 -14.06 19.70 28.14
C SER A 149 -12.98 20.26 29.08
N ILE A 150 -11.69 19.98 28.81
CA ILE A 150 -10.58 20.54 29.59
C ILE A 150 -10.47 22.05 29.40
N ALA A 151 -10.63 22.55 28.18
CA ALA A 151 -10.59 23.98 27.88
C ALA A 151 -11.71 24.75 28.62
N CYS A 152 -12.95 24.27 28.55
CA CYS A 152 -14.09 24.87 29.24
C CYS A 152 -13.94 24.81 30.77
N LYS A 153 -13.44 23.69 31.31
CA LYS A 153 -13.17 23.56 32.76
C LYS A 153 -12.14 24.58 33.25
N LYS A 154 -11.07 24.82 32.48
CA LYS A 154 -10.07 25.85 32.82
C LYS A 154 -10.63 27.26 32.74
N GLN A 155 -11.61 27.51 31.87
CA GLN A 155 -12.25 28.83 31.75
C GLN A 155 -13.15 29.11 32.96
N LEU A 156 -13.90 28.11 33.44
CA LEU A 156 -14.72 28.21 34.65
C LEU A 156 -13.89 28.42 35.93
N GLN A 157 -12.62 27.99 35.97
CA GLN A 157 -11.73 28.20 37.11
C GLN A 157 -11.03 29.57 37.12
N LYS A 158 -11.16 30.34 36.04
CA LYS A 158 -10.60 31.70 35.93
C LYS A 158 -11.63 32.80 36.24
N ASN A 159 -12.91 32.44 36.33
CA ASN A 159 -14.00 33.31 36.75
C ASN A 159 -14.36 33.01 38.21
#